data_AF-H7EH50-F1
#
_entry.id   AF-H7EH50-F1
#
_cell.length_a   1.000
_cell.length_b   1.000
_cell.length_c   1.000
_cell.angle_alpha   90.00
_cell.angle_beta   90.00
_cell.angle_gamma   90.00
#
_symmetry.space_group_name_H-M   'P 1'
#
loop_
_entity.id
_entity.type
_entity.pdbx_description
1 polymer ?
#
loop_
_entity_poly.entity_id
_entity_poly.type
_entity_poly.pdbx_seq_one_letter_code
_entity_poly.pdbx_strand_id
1 'polypeptide(L)'
;MTKDDLKDFVNKSVEASVFALNEAGRAVSKFKDESVLKIEIAQLKSKIQKAKASLGEIAYEVLSSESGAPLQPSDPRVVKILSEIRADSDEIKKREEQLKPAISL
;
A
#
# COMPACT_ATOMS: atom_id res chain seq x y z
N MET A 1 -12.70 -31.06 44.70
CA MET A 1 -13.30 -30.53 43.46
C MET A 1 -14.80 -30.55 43.61
N THR A 2 -15.42 -29.38 43.73
CA THR A 2 -16.85 -29.17 43.92
C THR A 2 -17.57 -29.06 42.57
N LYS A 3 -18.90 -29.12 42.56
CA LYS A 3 -19.70 -28.86 41.34
C LYS A 3 -19.43 -27.46 40.78
N ASP A 4 -19.10 -26.50 41.64
CA ASP A 4 -18.82 -25.13 41.25
C ASP A 4 -17.44 -25.03 40.59
N ASP A 5 -16.42 -25.74 41.11
CA ASP A 5 -15.10 -25.84 40.46
C ASP A 5 -15.20 -26.40 39.02
N LEU A 6 -16.11 -27.36 38.79
CA LEU A 6 -16.32 -27.98 37.48
C LEU A 6 -16.99 -27.00 36.49
N LYS A 7 -17.98 -26.24 36.96
CA LYS A 7 -18.66 -25.21 36.15
C LYS A 7 -17.70 -24.09 35.78
N ASP A 8 -16.90 -23.63 36.73
CA ASP A 8 -15.90 -22.58 36.50
C ASP A 8 -14.84 -23.00 35.49
N PHE A 9 -14.38 -24.26 35.54
CA PHE A 9 -13.45 -24.80 34.56
C PHE A 9 -14.04 -24.85 33.15
N VAL A 10 -15.30 -25.28 33.03
CA VAL A 10 -16.01 -25.30 31.74
C VAL A 10 -16.19 -23.89 31.19
N ASN A 11 -16.63 -22.94 32.02
CA ASN A 11 -16.81 -21.54 31.61
C ASN A 11 -15.48 -20.92 31.14
N LYS A 12 -14.39 -21.10 31.91
CA LYS A 12 -13.05 -20.61 31.53
C LYS A 12 -12.54 -21.20 30.23
N SER A 13 -12.79 -22.49 29.97
CA SER A 13 -12.35 -23.14 28.73
C SER A 13 -13.14 -22.66 27.51
N VAL A 14 -14.44 -22.42 27.67
CA VAL A 14 -15.27 -21.79 26.63
C VAL A 14 -14.83 -20.35 26.36
N GLU A 15 -14.61 -19.55 27.41
CA GLU A 15 -14.13 -18.17 27.29
C GLU A 15 -12.77 -18.09 26.59
N ALA A 16 -11.82 -18.96 26.97
CA ALA A 16 -10.50 -19.04 26.32
C ALA A 16 -10.61 -19.41 24.83
N SER A 17 -11.52 -20.32 24.49
CA SER A 17 -11.78 -20.72 23.10
C SER A 17 -12.36 -19.58 22.27
N VAL A 18 -13.35 -18.86 22.83
CA VAL A 18 -13.97 -17.68 22.19
C VAL A 18 -12.93 -16.58 22.01
N PHE A 19 -12.08 -16.33 23.00
CA PHE A 19 -11.00 -15.36 22.90
C PHE A 19 -10.00 -15.72 21.79
N ALA A 20 -9.55 -16.97 21.74
CA ALA A 20 -8.61 -17.44 20.72
C ALA A 20 -9.20 -17.35 19.30
N LEU A 21 -10.47 -17.72 19.12
CA LEU A 21 -11.18 -17.60 17.84
C LEU A 21 -11.31 -16.13 17.39
N ASN A 22 -11.65 -15.24 18.32
CA ASN A 22 -11.75 -13.81 18.03
C ASN A 22 -10.39 -13.21 17.65
N GLU A 23 -9.32 -13.61 18.32
CA GLU A 23 -7.96 -13.14 18.00
C GLU A 23 -7.50 -13.65 16.64
N ALA A 24 -7.75 -14.94 16.32
CA ALA A 24 -7.47 -15.49 15.01
C ALA A 24 -8.28 -14.78 13.90
N GLY A 25 -9.56 -14.49 14.14
CA GLY A 25 -10.41 -13.74 13.21
C GLY A 25 -9.90 -12.31 12.95
N ARG A 26 -9.45 -11.62 13.99
CA ARG A 26 -8.80 -10.30 13.88
C ARG A 26 -7.50 -10.37 13.07
N ALA A 27 -6.65 -11.36 13.35
CA ALA A 27 -5.39 -11.54 12.64
C ALA A 27 -5.59 -11.83 11.15
N VAL A 28 -6.54 -12.71 10.78
CA VAL A 28 -6.88 -13.00 9.39
C VAL A 28 -7.42 -11.77 8.67
N SER A 29 -8.29 -11.00 9.33
CA SER A 29 -8.86 -9.76 8.76
C SER A 29 -7.77 -8.72 8.52
N LYS A 30 -6.89 -8.51 9.50
CA LYS A 30 -5.73 -7.62 9.36
C LYS A 30 -4.79 -8.05 8.23
N PHE A 31 -4.49 -9.34 8.13
CA PHE A 31 -3.67 -9.87 7.04
C PHE A 31 -4.30 -9.63 5.66
N LYS A 32 -5.62 -9.80 5.54
CA LYS A 32 -6.36 -9.51 4.32
C LYS A 32 -6.24 -8.04 3.94
N ASP A 33 -6.50 -7.14 4.89
CA ASP A 33 -6.47 -5.69 4.64
C ASP A 33 -5.05 -5.22 4.26
N GLU A 34 -4.02 -5.69 4.97
CA GLU A 34 -2.61 -5.43 4.61
C GLU A 34 -2.25 -5.96 3.22
N SER A 35 -2.78 -7.12 2.84
CA SER A 35 -2.53 -7.71 1.53
C SER A 35 -3.14 -6.89 0.40
N VAL A 36 -4.35 -6.35 0.60
CA VAL A 36 -4.98 -5.42 -0.36
C VAL A 36 -4.12 -4.18 -0.54
N LEU A 37 -3.69 -3.55 0.57
CA LEU A 37 -2.83 -2.36 0.51
C LEU A 37 -1.51 -2.62 -0.25
N LYS A 38 -0.88 -3.78 -0.04
CA LYS A 38 0.33 -4.18 -0.76
C LYS A 38 0.11 -4.31 -2.27
N ILE A 39 -1.03 -4.89 -2.68
CA ILE A 39 -1.39 -5.01 -4.10
C ILE A 39 -1.62 -3.63 -4.71
N GLU A 40 -2.35 -2.75 -4.03
CA GLU A 40 -2.61 -1.38 -4.50
C GLU A 40 -1.31 -0.58 -4.64
N ILE A 41 -0.38 -0.69 -3.67
CA ILE A 41 0.95 -0.09 -3.77
C ILE A 41 1.71 -0.63 -4.99
N ALA A 42 1.66 -1.95 -5.23
CA ALA A 42 2.33 -2.54 -6.39
C ALA A 42 1.76 -2.02 -7.72
N GLN A 43 0.43 -1.82 -7.80
CA GLN A 43 -0.21 -1.23 -8.96
C GLN A 43 0.21 0.23 -9.20
N LEU A 44 0.26 1.05 -8.14
CA LEU A 44 0.73 2.44 -8.23
C LEU A 44 2.21 2.49 -8.64
N LYS A 45 3.06 1.61 -8.10
CA LYS A 45 4.47 1.49 -8.52
C LYS A 45 4.57 1.13 -10.00
N SER A 46 3.72 0.24 -10.51
CA SER A 46 3.65 -0.09 -11.94
C SER A 46 3.26 1.12 -12.80
N LYS A 47 2.27 1.93 -12.37
CA LYS A 47 1.88 3.17 -13.06
C LYS A 47 3.04 4.16 -13.16
N ILE A 48 3.77 4.38 -12.06
CA ILE A 48 4.95 5.24 -12.04
C ILE A 48 6.02 4.75 -13.03
N GLN A 49 6.26 3.44 -13.10
CA GLN A 49 7.23 2.88 -14.06
C GLN A 49 6.82 3.15 -15.52
N LYS A 50 5.54 3.01 -15.84
CA LYS A 50 5.02 3.36 -17.18
C LYS A 50 5.17 4.85 -17.47
N ALA A 51 4.84 5.71 -16.52
CA ALA A 51 4.99 7.16 -16.66
C ALA A 51 6.46 7.57 -16.87
N LYS A 52 7.40 6.93 -16.16
CA LYS A 52 8.85 7.12 -16.38
C LYS A 52 9.30 6.65 -17.76
N ALA A 53 8.77 5.55 -18.27
CA ALA A 53 9.06 5.08 -19.63
C ALA A 53 8.59 6.13 -20.66
N SER A 54 7.36 6.65 -20.53
CA SER A 54 6.85 7.72 -21.40
C SER A 54 7.67 9.01 -21.32
N LEU A 55 8.20 9.37 -20.14
CA LEU A 55 9.13 10.48 -20.01
C LEU A 55 10.44 10.23 -20.79
N GLY A 56 10.95 9.00 -20.73
CA GLY A 56 12.12 8.56 -21.48
C GLY A 56 11.91 8.62 -23.00
N GLU A 57 10.71 8.24 -23.48
CA GLU A 57 10.33 8.37 -24.89
C GLU A 57 10.36 9.84 -25.34
N ILE A 58 9.77 10.75 -24.56
CA ILE A 58 9.81 12.19 -24.86
C ILE A 58 11.25 12.72 -24.86
N ALA A 59 12.06 12.30 -23.88
CA ALA A 59 13.46 12.70 -23.83
C ALA A 59 14.23 12.21 -25.07
N TYR A 60 13.99 10.97 -25.49
CA TYR A 60 14.58 10.41 -26.71
C TYR A 60 14.15 11.16 -27.97
N GLU A 61 12.85 11.48 -28.12
CA GLU A 61 12.34 12.28 -29.24
C GLU A 61 13.06 13.63 -29.34
N VAL A 62 13.23 14.34 -28.21
CA VAL A 62 13.89 15.64 -28.20
C VAL A 62 15.37 15.51 -28.53
N LEU A 63 16.07 14.54 -27.93
CA LEU A 63 17.50 14.31 -28.17
C LEU A 63 17.81 13.82 -29.60
N SER A 64 16.88 13.11 -30.23
CA SER A 64 17.00 12.65 -31.62
C SER A 64 16.52 13.69 -32.63
N SER A 65 15.87 14.77 -32.20
CA SER A 65 15.43 15.84 -33.09
C SER A 65 16.61 16.68 -33.59
N GLU A 66 16.62 17.01 -34.89
CA GLU A 66 17.63 17.90 -35.48
C GLU A 66 17.51 19.37 -34.99
N SER A 67 16.46 19.70 -34.22
CA SER A 67 16.21 21.07 -33.76
C SER A 67 17.24 21.56 -32.73
N GLY A 68 17.96 20.65 -32.05
CA GLY A 68 18.88 20.98 -30.97
C GLY A 68 18.23 21.63 -29.74
N ALA A 69 16.90 21.75 -29.72
CA ALA A 69 16.17 22.39 -28.62
C ALA A 69 16.21 21.50 -27.37
N PRO A 70 16.60 22.02 -26.20
CA PRO A 70 16.63 21.24 -24.97
C PRO A 70 15.21 20.93 -24.46
N LEU A 71 15.04 19.77 -23.83
CA LEU A 71 13.79 19.39 -23.18
C LEU A 71 13.51 20.38 -22.03
N GLN A 72 12.39 21.09 -22.12
CA GLN A 72 12.00 22.06 -21.11
C GLN A 72 11.12 21.41 -20.03
N PRO A 73 11.35 21.69 -18.73
CA PRO A 73 10.46 21.27 -17.66
C PRO A 73 9.02 21.81 -17.80
N SER A 74 8.84 22.88 -18.57
CA SER A 74 7.54 23.47 -18.89
C SER A 74 6.85 22.86 -20.11
N ASP A 75 7.45 21.88 -20.80
CA ASP A 75 6.76 21.14 -21.87
C ASP A 75 5.48 20.52 -21.27
N PRO A 76 4.29 20.83 -21.80
CA PRO A 76 3.02 20.31 -21.27
C PRO A 76 3.00 18.79 -21.12
N ARG A 77 3.69 18.05 -22.01
CA ARG A 77 3.80 16.58 -21.95
C ARG A 77 4.60 16.14 -20.73
N VAL A 78 5.73 16.83 -20.47
CA VAL A 78 6.58 16.59 -19.29
C VAL A 78 5.84 16.96 -18.01
N VAL A 79 5.20 18.13 -17.97
CA VAL A 79 4.43 18.62 -16.81
C VAL A 79 3.35 17.62 -16.43
N LYS A 80 2.59 17.12 -17.41
CA LYS A 80 1.54 16.12 -17.17
C LYS A 80 2.11 14.85 -16.53
N ILE A 81 3.17 14.28 -17.12
CA ILE A 81 3.79 13.04 -16.61
C ILE A 81 4.36 13.23 -15.21
N LEU A 82 5.03 14.35 -14.94
CA LEU A 82 5.58 14.65 -13.62
C LEU A 82 4.46 14.81 -12.58
N SER A 83 3.33 15.41 -12.96
CA SER A 83 2.15 15.51 -12.09
C SER A 83 1.57 14.13 -11.76
N GLU A 84 1.48 13.22 -12.74
CA GLU A 84 1.00 11.85 -12.54
C GLU A 84 1.95 11.08 -11.61
N ILE A 85 3.26 11.14 -11.85
CA ILE A 85 4.28 10.51 -10.98
C ILE A 85 4.16 11.03 -9.55
N ARG A 86 3.99 12.35 -9.38
CA ARG A 86 3.84 12.95 -8.05
C ARG A 86 2.58 12.47 -7.35
N ALA A 87 1.44 12.50 -8.04
CA ALA A 87 0.16 12.06 -7.47
C ALA A 87 0.21 10.59 -7.03
N ASP A 88 0.71 9.70 -7.89
CA ASP A 88 0.84 8.28 -7.54
C ASP A 88 1.87 8.06 -6.40
N SER A 89 2.94 8.85 -6.35
CA SER A 89 3.95 8.77 -5.28
C SER A 89 3.38 9.21 -3.92
N ASP A 90 2.61 10.28 -3.89
CA ASP A 90 1.95 10.76 -2.68
C ASP A 90 0.91 9.74 -2.20
N GLU A 91 0.23 9.09 -3.14
CA GLU A 91 -0.77 8.07 -2.84
C GLU A 91 -0.16 6.74 -2.35
N ILE A 92 1.04 6.38 -2.83
CA ILE A 92 1.85 5.29 -2.26
C ILE A 92 2.22 5.62 -0.81
N LYS A 93 2.70 6.83 -0.52
CA LYS A 93 3.10 7.21 0.85
C LYS A 93 1.96 7.07 1.84
N LYS A 94 0.76 7.53 1.49
CA LYS A 94 -0.43 7.38 2.34
C LYS A 94 -0.75 5.91 2.65
N ARG A 95 -0.65 5.02 1.66
CA ARG A 95 -0.87 3.57 1.85
C ARG A 95 0.24 2.91 2.65
N GLU A 96 1.49 3.29 2.41
CA GLU A 96 2.64 2.81 3.20
C GLU A 96 2.54 3.26 4.67
N GLU A 97 1.96 4.43 4.94
CA GLU A 97 1.63 4.87 6.30
C GLU A 97 0.54 4.03 6.96
N GLN A 98 -0.48 3.60 6.21
CA GLN A 98 -1.52 2.68 6.72
C GLN A 98 -0.98 1.28 7.05
N LEU A 99 0.13 0.87 6.42
CA LEU A 99 0.84 -0.38 6.72
C LEU A 99 1.78 -0.28 7.93
N LYS A 100 2.05 0.93 8.45
CA LYS A 100 2.91 1.07 9.63
C LYS A 100 2.18 0.47 10.84
N PRO A 101 2.85 -0.40 11.63
CA PRO A 101 2.27 -0.86 12.88
C PRO A 101 1.99 0.36 13.77
N ALA A 102 0.80 0.44 14.35
CA ALA A 102 0.51 1.42 15.38
C ALA A 102 1.54 1.23 16.49
N ILE A 103 2.38 2.24 16.72
CA ILE A 103 3.27 2.26 17.89
C ILE A 103 2.32 2.45 19.08
N SER A 104 2.03 1.36 19.79
CA SER A 104 1.41 1.44 21.11
C SER A 104 2.44 2.04 22.05
N LEU A 105 2.28 3.33 22.38
CA LEU A 105 2.96 3.97 23.52
C LEU A 105 2.32 3.50 24.83
#